data_AF-K5BHS8-F1
#
_entry.id   AF-K5BHS8-F1
#
_cell.length_a   1.000
_cell.length_b   1.000
_cell.length_c   1.000
_cell.angle_alpha   90.00
_cell.angle_beta   90.00
_cell.angle_gamma   90.00
#
_symmetry.space_group_name_H-M   'P 1'
#
loop_
_entity.id
_entity.type
_entity.pdbx_description
1 polymer ?
#
loop_
_entity_poly.entity_id
_entity_poly.type
_entity_poly.pdbx_seq_one_letter_code
_entity_poly.pdbx_strand_id
1 'polypeptide(L)' 'MTDDEALACTDPAVGLAAVRALQRLHDRLEAVHVANAREQGWSWQDIAAALGMSRQAVHQKYQRRD' A
#
# COMPACT_ATOMS: atom_id res chain seq x y z
N MET A 1 -21.50 9.92 -3.68
CA MET A 1 -20.46 10.17 -4.70
C MET A 1 -19.67 8.88 -4.79
N THR A 2 -20.10 8.01 -5.69
CA THR A 2 -19.60 6.64 -5.86
C THR A 2 -18.27 6.66 -6.61
N ASP A 3 -17.33 5.77 -6.25
CA ASP A 3 -15.99 5.67 -6.85
C ASP A 3 -16.00 5.56 -8.40
N ASP A 4 -17.15 5.22 -8.98
CA ASP A 4 -17.42 5.03 -10.40
C ASP A 4 -17.33 6.32 -11.25
N GLU A 5 -17.76 7.49 -10.74
CA GLU A 5 -17.71 8.74 -11.53
C GLU A 5 -16.28 9.26 -11.75
N ALA A 6 -15.37 8.99 -10.81
CA ALA A 6 -13.96 9.35 -10.94
C ALA A 6 -13.23 8.50 -12.00
N LEU A 7 -13.69 7.27 -12.21
CA LEU A 7 -13.19 6.36 -13.27
C LEU A 7 -13.78 6.71 -14.65
N ALA A 8 -14.95 7.35 -14.69
CA ALA A 8 -15.62 7.79 -15.92
C ALA A 8 -15.06 9.12 -16.49
N CYS A 9 -14.32 9.90 -15.69
CA CYS A 9 -13.67 11.12 -16.16
C CYS A 9 -12.52 10.76 -17.11
N THR A 10 -12.70 11.04 -18.40
CA THR A 10 -11.70 10.74 -19.45
C THR A 10 -10.48 11.66 -19.40
N ASP A 11 -10.44 12.64 -18.47
CA ASP A 11 -9.27 13.49 -18.24
C ASP A 11 -8.16 12.69 -17.52
N PRO A 12 -7.03 12.41 -18.19
CA PRO A 12 -5.93 11.68 -17.57
C PRO A 12 -5.37 12.37 -16.33
N ALA A 13 -5.47 13.70 -16.22
CA ALA A 13 -4.98 14.42 -15.05
C ALA A 13 -5.80 14.08 -13.80
N VAL A 14 -7.14 14.02 -13.93
CA VAL A 14 -8.05 13.63 -12.84
C VAL A 14 -7.83 12.17 -12.45
N GLY A 15 -7.77 11.27 -13.44
CA GLY A 15 -7.52 9.85 -13.20
C GLY A 15 -6.19 9.60 -12.49
N LEU A 16 -5.09 10.21 -12.94
CA LEU A 16 -3.78 10.06 -12.31
C LEU A 16 -3.71 10.68 -10.91
N ALA A 17 -4.42 11.80 -10.68
CA ALA A 17 -4.54 12.38 -9.33
C ALA A 17 -5.28 11.42 -8.38
N ALA A 18 -6.37 10.78 -8.84
CA ALA A 18 -7.09 9.77 -8.07
C ALA A 18 -6.22 8.54 -7.77
N VAL A 19 -5.51 8.01 -8.78
CA VAL A 19 -4.54 6.92 -8.60
C VAL A 19 -3.48 7.30 -7.56
N ARG A 20 -2.95 8.53 -7.62
CA ARG A 20 -1.96 9.00 -6.63
C ARG A 20 -2.55 9.13 -5.23
N ALA A 21 -3.81 9.53 -5.09
CA ALA A 21 -4.50 9.59 -3.81
C ALA A 21 -4.70 8.19 -3.21
N LEU A 22 -5.17 7.23 -4.03
CA LEU A 22 -5.33 5.84 -3.63
C LEU A 22 -3.99 5.20 -3.23
N GLN A 23 -2.92 5.46 -3.99
CA GLN A 23 -1.59 4.95 -3.65
C GLN A 23 -1.11 5.46 -2.29
N ARG A 24 -1.33 6.75 -1.97
CA ARG A 24 -0.99 7.32 -0.65
C ARG A 24 -1.81 6.67 0.47
N LEU A 25 -3.10 6.44 0.25
CA LEU A 25 -3.96 5.77 1.23
C LEU A 25 -3.50 4.33 1.45
N HIS A 26 -3.26 3.58 0.36
CA HIS A 26 -2.72 2.23 0.39
C HIS A 26 -1.41 2.17 1.17
N ASP A 27 -0.44 3.05 0.88
CA ASP A 27 0.84 3.10 1.58
C ASP A 27 0.68 3.35 3.09
N ARG A 28 -0.28 4.20 3.50
CA ARG A 28 -0.55 4.48 4.91
C ARG A 28 -1.19 3.28 5.61
N LEU A 29 -2.19 2.64 4.99
CA LEU A 29 -2.84 1.46 5.54
C LEU A 29 -1.86 0.30 5.66
N GLU A 30 -1.05 0.07 4.62
CA GLU A 30 -0.02 -0.96 4.62
C GLU A 30 0.96 -0.76 5.78
N ALA A 31 1.46 0.47 5.99
CA ALA A 31 2.38 0.76 7.08
C ALA A 31 1.77 0.49 8.48
N VAL A 32 0.51 0.88 8.70
CA VAL A 32 -0.21 0.60 9.96
C VAL A 32 -0.34 -0.91 10.18
N HIS A 33 -0.76 -1.66 9.16
CA HIS A 33 -0.93 -3.10 9.30
C HIS A 33 0.39 -3.86 9.43
N VAL A 34 1.46 -3.41 8.77
CA VAL A 34 2.80 -3.97 8.97
C VAL A 34 3.29 -3.73 10.38
N ALA A 35 3.14 -2.52 10.92
CA ALA A 35 3.50 -2.23 12.32
C ALA A 35 2.73 -3.13 13.29
N ASN A 36 1.40 -3.22 13.14
CA ASN A 36 0.55 -4.09 13.96
C ASN A 36 0.93 -5.57 13.85
N ALA A 37 1.31 -6.04 12.66
CA ALA A 37 1.77 -7.43 12.47
C ALA A 37 3.11 -7.68 13.19
N ARG A 38 4.04 -6.72 13.11
CA ARG A 38 5.33 -6.79 13.82
C ARG A 38 5.13 -6.80 15.33
N GLU A 39 4.21 -5.98 15.87
CA GLU A 39 3.84 -5.98 17.30
C GLU A 39 3.23 -7.32 17.75
N GLN A 40 2.47 -7.96 16.87
CA GLN A 40 1.92 -9.31 17.11
C GLN A 40 2.95 -10.43 16.88
N GLY A 41 4.22 -10.10 16.65
CA GLY A 41 5.30 -11.07 16.51
C GLY A 41 5.39 -11.76 15.14
N TRP A 42 4.66 -11.30 14.13
CA TRP A 42 4.75 -11.87 12.77
C TRP A 42 6.16 -11.71 12.20
N SER A 43 6.65 -12.74 11.52
CA SER A 43 7.93 -12.63 10.82
C SER A 43 7.79 -11.75 9.58
N TRP A 44 8.93 -11.21 9.11
CA TRP A 44 8.96 -10.50 7.82
C TRP A 44 8.55 -11.40 6.64
N GLN A 45 8.68 -12.72 6.78
CA GLN A 45 8.26 -13.67 5.75
C GLN A 45 6.73 -13.80 5.72
N ASP A 46 6.07 -13.84 6.87
CA ASP A 46 4.60 -13.89 6.96
C ASP A 46 3.97 -12.62 6.40
N ILE A 47 4.55 -11.46 6.73
CA ILE A 47 4.14 -10.16 6.19
C ILE A 47 4.32 -10.11 4.67
N ALA A 48 5.45 -10.59 4.16
CA ALA A 48 5.70 -10.63 2.73
C ALA A 48 4.71 -11.54 1.98
N ALA A 49 4.40 -12.71 2.55
CA ALA A 49 3.39 -13.61 2.02
C ALA A 49 2.01 -12.94 1.97
N ALA A 50 1.61 -12.23 3.04
CA ALA A 50 0.34 -11.51 3.09
C ALA A 50 0.24 -10.35 2.08
N LEU A 51 1.36 -9.68 1.79
CA LEU A 51 1.43 -8.59 0.81
C LEU A 51 1.64 -9.07 -0.64
N GLY A 52 1.78 -10.38 -0.87
CA GLY A 52 2.13 -10.92 -2.19
C GLY A 52 3.53 -10.50 -2.68
N MET A 53 4.42 -10.14 -1.75
CA MET A 53 5.77 -9.67 -2.02
C MET A 53 6.80 -10.74 -1.63
N SER A 54 8.01 -10.64 -2.20
CA SER A 54 9.13 -11.42 -1.66
C SER A 54 9.61 -10.83 -0.33
N ARG A 55 10.19 -11.67 0.55
CA ARG A 55 10.80 -11.23 1.81
C ARG A 55 11.82 -10.11 1.60
N GLN A 56 12.65 -10.23 0.56
CA GLN A 56 13.66 -9.21 0.22
C GLN A 56 13.01 -7.89 -0.21
N ALA A 57 11.93 -7.93 -0.99
CA ALA A 57 11.21 -6.74 -1.43
C ALA A 57 10.56 -6.00 -0.26
N VAL A 58 9.92 -6.72 0.66
CA VAL A 58 9.38 -6.14 1.91
C VAL A 58 10.50 -5.54 2.76
N HIS A 59 11.59 -6.28 2.98
CA HIS A 59 12.70 -5.78 3.78
C HIS A 59 13.29 -4.49 3.19
N GLN A 60 13.54 -4.48 1.87
CA GLN A 60 14.04 -3.29 1.17
C GLN A 60 13.07 -2.10 1.25
N LYS A 61 11.76 -2.34 1.19
CA LYS A 61 10.72 -1.31 1.29
C LYS A 61 10.67 -0.68 2.68
N TYR A 62 10.78 -1.50 3.73
CA TYR A 62 10.61 -1.05 5.11
C TYR A 62 11.91 -0.58 5.77
N GLN A 63 13.08 -1.11 5.40
CA GLN A 63 14.37 -0.60 5.86
C GLN A 63 14.72 0.82 5.38
N ARG A 64 14.04 1.32 4.35
CA ARG A 64 14.24 2.69 3.83
C ARG A 64 13.24 3.69 4.41
N ARG A 65 12.25 3.20 5.16
CA ARG A 65 11.17 4.00 5.77
C ARG A 65 11.43 4.27 7.25
N ASP A 66 12.34 3.51 7.88
CA ASP A 66 12.97 3.76 9.18
C ASP A 66 14.30 4.51 9.01
#